data_AF-A0AAW7KFD7-F1
#
_entry.id   AF-A0AAW7KFD7-F1
#
_cell.length_a   1.000
_cell.length_b   1.000
_cell.length_c   1.000
_cell.angle_alpha   90.00
_cell.angle_beta   90.00
_cell.angle_gamma   90.00
#
_symmetry.space_group_name_H-M   'P 1'
#
loop_
_entity.id
_entity.type
_entity.pdbx_description
1 polymer ?
#
loop_
_entity_poly.entity_id
_entity_poly.type
_entity_poly.pdbx_seq_one_letter_code
_entity_poly.pdbx_strand_id
1 'polypeptide(L)'
;GLLEMPSAEEEFATAKKALQKAGAEVIPVTPDMEGIDGGKVISNEFKFALEEFAKRYDLPFKKLEELIAYNQQDKKVRAKYGQDLLEADVKKKQPDKEVIQATIKKAQQTFDALLKKQQLDGYAFIDSEGTGLSAVAGYPELTVPLAKNSEG
;
A
#
# COMPACT_ATOMS: atom_id res chain seq x y z
N GLY A 1 -0.89 -24.71 25.82
CA GLY A 1 0.23 -23.76 25.83
C GLY A 1 0.11 -22.94 24.57
N LEU A 2 -0.02 -21.62 24.71
CA LEU A 2 0.10 -20.74 23.56
C LEU A 2 1.53 -20.87 23.07
N LEU A 3 1.71 -21.48 21.89
CA LEU A 3 3.00 -21.50 21.21
C LEU A 3 3.19 -20.08 20.70
N GLU A 4 4.21 -19.41 21.22
CA GLU A 4 4.55 -18.05 20.80
C GLU A 4 4.83 -18.06 19.30
N MET A 5 4.15 -17.18 18.57
CA MET A 5 4.56 -16.83 17.21
C MET A 5 6.01 -16.33 17.28
N PRO A 6 6.86 -16.63 16.29
CA PRO A 6 8.13 -15.92 16.21
C PRO A 6 7.84 -14.43 16.22
N SER A 7 8.52 -13.71 17.10
CA SER A 7 8.33 -12.26 17.16
C SER A 7 8.83 -11.64 15.85
N ALA A 8 8.32 -10.45 15.50
CA ALA A 8 8.85 -9.71 14.35
C ALA A 8 10.39 -9.60 14.42
N GLU A 9 10.95 -9.50 15.63
CA GLU A 9 12.40 -9.46 15.87
C GLU A 9 13.12 -10.75 15.42
N GLU A 10 12.53 -11.93 15.63
CA GLU A 10 13.08 -13.22 15.19
C GLU A 10 13.03 -13.39 13.66
N GLU A 11 11.97 -12.91 13.02
CA GLU A 11 11.82 -12.91 11.56
C GLU A 11 12.85 -11.97 10.91
N PHE A 12 13.00 -10.75 11.43
CA PHE A 12 14.03 -9.81 11.01
C PHE A 12 15.44 -10.38 11.18
N ALA A 13 15.72 -11.02 12.32
CA ALA A 13 17.02 -11.65 12.56
C ALA A 13 17.31 -12.78 11.56
N THR A 14 16.30 -13.59 11.25
CA THR A 14 16.40 -14.68 10.28
C THR A 14 16.67 -14.15 8.87
N ALA A 15 15.90 -13.17 8.42
CA ALA A 15 16.08 -12.54 7.11
C ALA A 15 17.47 -11.89 6.99
N LYS A 16 17.88 -11.11 8.00
CA LYS A 16 19.20 -10.47 8.05
C LYS A 16 20.31 -11.51 7.93
N LYS A 17 20.24 -12.60 8.68
CA LYS A 17 21.24 -13.67 8.65
C LYS A 17 21.31 -14.34 7.29
N ALA A 18 20.17 -14.57 6.63
CA ALA A 18 20.12 -15.16 5.29
C ALA A 18 20.80 -14.26 4.25
N LEU A 19 20.49 -12.97 4.26
CA LEU A 19 21.11 -11.97 3.38
C LEU A 19 22.62 -11.86 3.61
N GLN A 20 23.06 -11.80 4.87
CA GLN A 20 24.48 -11.77 5.23
C GLN A 20 25.23 -13.04 4.79
N LYS A 21 24.60 -14.22 4.94
CA LYS A 21 25.18 -15.48 4.46
C LYS A 21 25.31 -15.52 2.93
N ALA A 22 24.43 -14.82 2.22
CA ALA A 22 24.52 -14.65 0.76
C ALA A 22 25.56 -13.59 0.34
N GLY A 23 26.22 -12.92 1.29
CA GLY A 23 27.28 -11.94 1.03
C GLY A 23 26.83 -10.49 1.02
N ALA A 24 25.57 -10.19 1.38
CA ALA A 24 25.09 -8.82 1.46
C ALA A 24 25.51 -8.14 2.78
N GLU A 25 25.87 -6.86 2.70
CA GLU A 25 25.90 -5.98 3.86
C GLU A 25 24.48 -5.57 4.22
N VAL A 26 24.09 -5.72 5.48
CA VAL A 26 22.73 -5.39 5.96
C VAL A 26 22.82 -4.41 7.10
N ILE A 27 22.39 -3.18 6.85
CA ILE A 27 22.32 -2.11 7.83
C ILE A 27 20.86 -1.77 8.19
N PRO A 28 20.56 -1.40 9.44
CA PRO A 28 19.23 -0.96 9.82
C PRO A 28 18.95 0.43 9.22
N VAL A 29 17.77 0.59 8.63
CA VAL A 29 17.30 1.88 8.14
C VAL A 29 15.82 2.08 8.47
N THR A 30 15.43 3.32 8.73
CA THR A 30 14.04 3.70 8.97
C THR A 30 13.72 4.92 8.12
N PRO A 31 12.81 4.82 7.13
CA PRO A 31 12.42 5.96 6.31
C PRO A 31 11.54 6.94 7.11
N ASP A 32 11.64 8.22 6.76
CA ASP A 32 10.71 9.25 7.22
C ASP A 32 9.40 9.16 6.42
N MET A 33 8.35 8.64 7.05
CA MET A 33 7.03 8.45 6.46
C MET A 33 6.12 9.67 6.60
N GLU A 34 6.59 10.77 7.21
CA GLU A 34 5.76 11.95 7.42
C GLU A 34 5.27 12.55 6.08
N GLY A 35 3.96 12.75 5.99
CA GLY A 35 3.31 13.29 4.79
C GLY A 35 3.15 12.29 3.63
N ILE A 36 3.52 11.02 3.82
CA ILE A 36 3.34 9.94 2.85
C ILE A 36 2.08 9.16 3.21
N ASP A 37 0.94 9.56 2.63
CA ASP A 37 -0.36 8.92 2.84
C ASP A 37 -0.93 8.41 1.52
N GLY A 38 -0.68 7.14 1.22
CA GLY A 38 -1.22 6.47 0.04
C GLY A 38 -2.76 6.35 0.06
N GLY A 39 -3.37 6.28 1.24
CA GLY A 39 -4.83 6.28 1.38
C GLY A 39 -5.45 7.57 0.87
N LYS A 40 -4.80 8.71 1.16
CA LYS A 40 -5.23 10.02 0.65
C LYS A 40 -5.05 10.16 -0.86
N VAL A 41 -4.01 9.55 -1.44
CA VAL A 41 -3.83 9.46 -2.90
C VAL A 41 -5.00 8.68 -3.51
N ILE A 42 -5.24 7.45 -3.05
CA ILE A 42 -6.32 6.58 -3.54
C ILE A 42 -7.67 7.28 -3.42
N SER A 43 -7.98 7.85 -2.26
CA SER A 43 -9.26 8.51 -1.99
C SER A 43 -9.51 9.72 -2.89
N ASN A 44 -8.46 10.41 -3.37
CA ASN A 44 -8.59 11.53 -4.31
C ASN A 44 -8.78 11.08 -5.77
N GLU A 45 -8.29 9.90 -6.14
CA GLU A 45 -8.32 9.42 -7.53
C GLU A 45 -9.46 8.44 -7.83
N PHE A 46 -9.81 7.59 -6.87
CA PHE A 46 -10.60 6.38 -7.07
C PHE A 46 -11.92 6.64 -7.79
N LYS A 47 -12.73 7.61 -7.33
CA LYS A 47 -14.01 7.96 -7.96
C LYS A 47 -13.85 8.22 -9.45
N PHE A 48 -12.93 9.10 -9.81
CA PHE A 48 -12.79 9.58 -11.18
C PHE A 48 -12.23 8.50 -12.10
N ALA A 49 -11.22 7.76 -11.62
CA ALA A 49 -10.64 6.64 -12.35
C ALA A 49 -11.66 5.52 -12.59
N LEU A 50 -12.46 5.17 -11.58
CA LEU A 50 -13.52 4.17 -11.70
C LEU A 50 -14.59 4.60 -12.70
N GLU A 51 -15.06 5.85 -12.64
CA GLU A 51 -16.07 6.36 -13.57
C GLU A 51 -15.56 6.42 -15.01
N GLU A 52 -14.30 6.78 -15.22
CA GLU A 52 -13.66 6.76 -16.55
C GLU A 52 -13.59 5.31 -17.08
N PHE A 53 -13.11 4.39 -16.24
CA PHE A 53 -13.03 2.96 -16.57
C PHE A 53 -14.41 2.40 -16.91
N ALA A 54 -15.42 2.70 -16.09
CA ALA A 54 -16.78 2.20 -16.24
C ALA A 54 -17.44 2.66 -17.55
N LYS A 55 -17.16 3.90 -17.98
CA LYS A 55 -17.60 4.41 -19.29
C LYS A 55 -16.84 3.77 -20.44
N ARG A 56 -15.51 3.67 -20.31
CA ARG A 56 -14.64 3.08 -21.35
C ARG A 56 -15.03 1.65 -21.70
N TYR A 57 -15.39 0.86 -20.70
CA TYR A 57 -15.68 -0.57 -20.85
C TYR A 57 -17.16 -0.92 -20.75
N ASP A 58 -18.04 0.08 -20.90
CA ASP A 58 -19.49 -0.08 -20.88
C ASP A 58 -20.04 -0.92 -19.70
N LEU A 59 -19.54 -0.67 -18.49
CA LEU A 59 -20.01 -1.37 -17.28
C LEU A 59 -21.49 -1.08 -16.99
N PRO A 60 -22.19 -1.96 -16.23
CA PRO A 60 -23.61 -1.77 -15.88
C PRO A 60 -23.90 -0.56 -14.98
N PHE A 61 -22.87 0.18 -14.56
CA PHE A 61 -22.95 1.49 -13.93
C PHE A 61 -21.93 2.42 -14.62
N LYS A 62 -22.18 3.73 -14.62
CA LYS A 62 -21.29 4.78 -15.15
C LYS A 62 -20.78 5.71 -14.07
N LYS A 63 -21.40 5.68 -12.89
CA LYS A 63 -21.17 6.59 -11.78
C LYS A 63 -20.94 5.82 -10.48
N LEU A 64 -20.07 6.33 -9.61
CA LEU A 64 -19.84 5.71 -8.31
C LEU A 64 -21.13 5.72 -7.46
N GLU A 65 -21.94 6.78 -7.62
CA GLU A 65 -23.27 6.92 -7.01
C GLU A 65 -24.20 5.74 -7.37
N GLU A 66 -24.17 5.26 -8.61
CA GLU A 66 -25.01 4.15 -9.08
C GLU A 66 -24.58 2.82 -8.46
N LEU A 67 -23.27 2.59 -8.33
CA LEU A 67 -22.73 1.40 -7.64
C LEU A 67 -23.11 1.40 -6.16
N ILE A 68 -23.01 2.56 -5.49
CA ILE A 68 -23.41 2.74 -4.09
C ILE A 68 -24.91 2.43 -3.91
N ALA A 69 -25.76 2.96 -4.80
CA ALA A 69 -27.20 2.69 -4.78
C ALA A 69 -27.51 1.22 -5.04
N TYR A 70 -26.81 0.58 -5.97
CA TYR A 70 -26.94 -0.86 -6.23
C TYR A 70 -26.59 -1.70 -5.00
N ASN A 71 -25.51 -1.36 -4.29
CA ASN A 71 -25.13 -2.05 -3.05
C ASN A 71 -26.20 -1.89 -1.95
N GLN A 72 -26.83 -0.72 -1.86
CA GLN A 72 -27.87 -0.44 -0.85
C GLN A 72 -29.12 -1.30 -1.00
N GLN A 73 -29.44 -1.77 -2.21
CA GLN A 73 -30.59 -2.65 -2.46
C GLN A 73 -30.49 -3.99 -1.71
N ASP A 74 -29.28 -4.48 -1.44
CA ASP A 74 -29.05 -5.65 -0.60
C ASP A 74 -27.71 -5.52 0.14
N LYS A 75 -27.68 -4.64 1.15
CA LYS A 75 -26.46 -4.30 1.88
C LYS A 75 -25.82 -5.51 2.56
N LYS A 76 -26.60 -6.52 2.99
CA LYS A 76 -26.07 -7.72 3.67
C LYS A 76 -25.19 -8.56 2.75
N VAL A 77 -25.54 -8.63 1.48
CA VAL A 77 -24.80 -9.40 0.47
C VAL A 77 -23.79 -8.52 -0.25
N ARG A 78 -24.18 -7.32 -0.67
CA ARG A 78 -23.41 -6.45 -1.58
C ARG A 78 -22.43 -5.51 -0.86
N ALA A 79 -22.65 -5.24 0.43
CA ALA A 79 -21.78 -4.41 1.26
C ALA A 79 -21.81 -4.88 2.72
N LYS A 80 -21.51 -6.17 2.93
CA LYS A 80 -21.58 -6.86 4.24
C LYS A 80 -20.87 -6.10 5.37
N TYR A 81 -19.74 -5.47 5.06
CA TYR A 81 -18.91 -4.72 6.00
C TYR A 81 -19.05 -3.19 5.85
N GLY A 82 -20.07 -2.73 5.12
CA GLY A 82 -20.24 -1.32 4.78
C GLY A 82 -19.57 -0.93 3.46
N GLN A 83 -19.66 0.36 3.13
CA GLN A 83 -19.12 0.95 1.92
C GLN A 83 -18.70 2.41 2.15
N ASP A 84 -18.28 2.72 3.39
CA ASP A 84 -18.09 4.09 3.87
C ASP A 84 -17.01 4.84 3.08
N LEU A 85 -15.99 4.12 2.58
CA LEU A 85 -14.97 4.67 1.68
C LEU A 85 -15.57 5.12 0.34
N LEU A 86 -16.47 4.32 -0.25
CA LEU A 86 -17.18 4.70 -1.47
C LEU A 86 -18.07 5.92 -1.22
N GLU A 87 -18.80 5.91 -0.10
CA GLU A 87 -19.68 7.01 0.33
C GLU A 87 -18.90 8.29 0.72
N ALA A 88 -17.64 8.18 1.11
CA ALA A 88 -16.75 9.31 1.32
C ALA A 88 -16.21 9.86 -0.02
N ASP A 89 -15.77 8.98 -0.91
CA ASP A 89 -15.18 9.35 -2.19
C ASP A 89 -16.20 9.94 -3.17
N VAL A 90 -17.44 9.44 -3.15
CA VAL A 90 -18.52 9.93 -4.02
C VAL A 90 -18.82 11.41 -3.82
N LYS A 91 -18.54 11.97 -2.62
CA LYS A 91 -18.75 13.39 -2.31
C LYS A 91 -17.74 14.32 -3.00
N LYS A 92 -16.64 13.78 -3.54
CA LYS A 92 -15.60 14.57 -4.22
C LYS A 92 -16.08 15.06 -5.58
N LYS A 93 -15.82 16.35 -5.84
CA LYS A 93 -16.18 17.02 -7.10
C LYS A 93 -15.09 16.92 -8.17
N GLN A 94 -13.83 16.93 -7.74
CA GLN A 94 -12.65 16.82 -8.58
C GLN A 94 -11.49 16.20 -7.78
N PRO A 95 -10.51 15.56 -8.44
CA PRO A 95 -9.32 15.07 -7.76
C PRO A 95 -8.44 16.23 -7.30
N ASP A 96 -7.90 16.14 -6.09
CA ASP A 96 -6.85 17.06 -5.62
C ASP A 96 -5.49 16.62 -6.17
N LYS A 97 -5.17 17.09 -7.38
CA LYS A 97 -3.92 16.73 -8.08
C LYS A 97 -2.68 17.21 -7.33
N GLU A 98 -2.77 18.30 -6.57
CA GLU A 98 -1.63 18.83 -5.84
C GLU A 98 -1.25 17.89 -4.69
N VAL A 99 -2.24 17.45 -3.91
CA VAL A 99 -2.04 16.44 -2.85
C VAL A 99 -1.44 15.16 -3.42
N ILE A 100 -2.01 14.64 -4.51
CA ILE A 100 -1.53 13.41 -5.15
C ILE A 100 -0.05 13.53 -5.53
N GLN A 101 0.30 14.57 -6.29
CA GLN A 101 1.65 14.74 -6.81
C GLN A 101 2.66 15.06 -5.71
N ALA A 102 2.27 15.85 -4.70
CA ALA A 102 3.12 16.15 -3.56
C ALA A 102 3.44 14.89 -2.75
N THR A 103 2.44 14.04 -2.49
CA THR A 103 2.62 12.78 -1.75
C THR A 103 3.50 11.79 -2.51
N ILE A 104 3.26 11.59 -3.82
CA ILE A 104 4.11 10.71 -4.65
C ILE A 104 5.55 11.23 -4.69
N LYS A 105 5.74 12.53 -4.92
CA LYS A 105 7.08 13.14 -4.98
C LYS A 105 7.82 13.02 -3.64
N LYS A 106 7.13 13.23 -2.51
CA LYS A 106 7.72 13.05 -1.18
C LYS A 106 8.12 11.60 -0.95
N ALA A 107 7.30 10.63 -1.35
CA ALA A 107 7.64 9.21 -1.27
C ALA A 107 8.88 8.84 -2.11
N GLN A 108 8.93 9.30 -3.37
CA GLN A 108 10.09 9.11 -4.24
C GLN A 108 11.36 9.73 -3.64
N GLN A 109 11.27 10.96 -3.13
CA GLN A 109 12.40 11.64 -2.49
C GLN A 109 12.87 10.91 -1.23
N THR A 110 11.96 10.43 -0.39
CA THR A 110 12.29 9.65 0.81
C THR A 110 12.99 8.35 0.43
N PHE A 111 12.44 7.59 -0.54
CA PHE A 111 13.04 6.33 -0.99
C PHE A 111 14.42 6.55 -1.61
N ASP A 112 14.55 7.53 -2.52
CA ASP A 112 15.82 7.88 -3.15
C ASP A 112 16.88 8.29 -2.14
N ALA A 113 16.51 9.10 -1.15
CA ALA A 113 17.42 9.56 -0.11
C ALA A 113 17.89 8.39 0.76
N LEU A 114 17.00 7.43 1.06
CA LEU A 114 17.34 6.21 1.78
C LEU A 114 18.44 5.44 1.06
N LEU A 115 18.27 5.20 -0.24
CA LEU A 115 19.25 4.47 -1.05
C LEU A 115 20.57 5.26 -1.20
N LYS A 116 20.49 6.54 -1.57
CA LYS A 116 21.69 7.36 -1.87
C LYS A 116 22.54 7.63 -0.63
N LYS A 117 21.92 7.97 0.51
CA LYS A 117 22.66 8.35 1.73
C LYS A 117 23.52 7.20 2.26
N GLN A 118 23.05 5.98 2.08
CA GLN A 118 23.68 4.78 2.61
C GLN A 118 24.28 3.88 1.53
N GLN A 119 24.28 4.33 0.27
CA GLN A 119 24.76 3.57 -0.90
C GLN A 119 24.13 2.17 -0.99
N LEU A 120 22.80 2.08 -0.77
CA LEU A 120 22.08 0.81 -0.77
C LEU A 120 21.66 0.40 -2.18
N ASP A 121 21.78 -0.88 -2.47
CA ASP A 121 21.22 -1.50 -3.69
C ASP A 121 19.74 -1.85 -3.56
N GLY A 122 19.21 -1.89 -2.32
CA GLY A 122 17.82 -2.24 -2.07
C GLY A 122 17.37 -1.96 -0.64
N TYR A 123 16.06 -2.04 -0.44
CA TYR A 123 15.39 -1.92 0.86
C TYR A 123 14.56 -3.18 1.09
N ALA A 124 14.87 -3.91 2.17
CA ALA A 124 14.17 -5.13 2.54
C ALA A 124 13.39 -4.89 3.83
N PHE A 125 12.17 -5.42 3.88
CA PHE A 125 11.26 -5.36 5.02
C PHE A 125 10.49 -6.68 5.13
N ILE A 126 9.93 -6.95 6.31
CA ILE A 126 9.09 -8.12 6.55
C ILE A 126 7.65 -7.78 6.17
N ASP A 127 6.96 -8.77 5.61
CA ASP A 127 5.57 -8.67 5.14
C ASP A 127 5.29 -7.43 4.30
N SER A 128 4.51 -6.48 4.82
CA SER A 128 4.09 -5.27 4.12
C SER A 128 4.51 -3.99 4.83
N GLU A 129 5.40 -4.06 5.82
CA GLU A 129 5.77 -2.91 6.64
C GLU A 129 6.35 -1.74 5.82
N GLY A 130 7.10 -2.07 4.77
CA GLY A 130 7.71 -1.07 3.87
C GLY A 130 6.87 -0.70 2.65
N THR A 131 5.80 -1.45 2.34
CA THR A 131 5.01 -1.29 1.11
C THR A 131 4.42 0.11 0.97
N GLY A 132 4.05 0.75 2.08
CA GLY A 132 3.52 2.11 2.07
C GLY A 132 4.45 3.13 1.38
N LEU A 133 5.77 2.95 1.46
CA LEU A 133 6.72 3.85 0.82
C LEU A 133 6.91 3.52 -0.66
N SER A 134 7.24 2.26 -0.98
CA SER A 134 7.53 1.82 -2.36
C SER A 134 6.31 1.90 -3.26
N ALA A 135 5.13 1.50 -2.78
CA ALA A 135 3.89 1.58 -3.55
C ALA A 135 3.53 3.02 -3.91
N VAL A 136 3.64 3.96 -2.95
CA VAL A 136 3.34 5.38 -3.21
C VAL A 136 4.41 6.02 -4.09
N ALA A 137 5.68 5.62 -3.96
CA ALA A 137 6.75 6.09 -4.83
C ALA A 137 6.64 5.55 -6.28
N GLY A 138 5.90 4.46 -6.48
CA GLY A 138 5.79 3.75 -7.76
C GLY A 138 7.05 2.93 -8.07
N TYR A 139 7.75 2.46 -7.05
CA TYR A 139 8.98 1.68 -7.19
C TYR A 139 8.72 0.17 -7.14
N PRO A 140 9.57 -0.65 -7.77
CA PRO A 140 9.36 -2.10 -7.83
C PRO A 140 9.50 -2.74 -6.45
N GLU A 141 8.66 -3.75 -6.21
CA GLU A 141 8.72 -4.62 -5.03
C GLU A 141 8.80 -6.08 -5.47
N LEU A 142 9.57 -6.89 -4.73
CA LEU A 142 9.68 -8.33 -4.92
C LEU A 142 9.59 -9.02 -3.56
N THR A 143 8.57 -9.86 -3.38
CA THR A 143 8.44 -10.70 -2.18
C THR A 143 9.08 -12.06 -2.43
N VAL A 144 9.91 -12.50 -1.49
CA VAL A 144 10.48 -13.85 -1.46
C VAL A 144 10.02 -14.53 -0.17
N PRO A 145 9.48 -15.75 -0.23
CA PRO A 145 9.12 -16.48 0.98
C PRO A 145 10.32 -16.65 1.92
N LEU A 146 10.20 -16.13 3.15
CA LEU A 146 11.26 -16.21 4.16
C LEU A 146 11.17 -17.51 4.97
N ALA A 147 10.02 -17.71 5.62
CA ALA A 147 9.77 -18.84 6.50
C ALA A 147 8.25 -19.04 6.66
N LYS A 148 7.89 -20.13 7.34
CA LYS A 148 6.58 -20.35 7.93
C LYS A 148 6.65 -20.03 9.41
N ASN A 149 5.58 -19.50 9.97
CA ASN A 149 5.49 -19.36 11.42
C ASN A 149 5.12 -20.72 12.05
N SER A 150 4.91 -20.75 13.37
CA SER A 150 4.57 -21.99 14.09
C SER A 150 3.21 -22.58 13.72
N GLU A 151 2.34 -21.81 13.06
CA GLU A 151 1.01 -22.24 12.60
C GLU A 151 1.00 -22.76 11.14
N GLY A 152 2.09 -22.56 10.39
CA GLY A 152 2.30 -23.14 9.05
C GLY A 152 2.45 -22.13 7.93
#